data_AF-A0A919LP22-F1
#
_entry.id   AF-A0A919LP22-F1
#
_cell.length_a   1.000
_cell.length_b   1.000
_cell.length_c   1.000
_cell.angle_alpha   90.00
_cell.angle_beta   90.00
_cell.angle_gamma   90.00
#
_symmetry.space_group_name_H-M   'P 1'
#
loop_
_entity.id
_entity.type
_entity.pdbx_description
1 polymer ?
#
loop_
_entity_poly.entity_id
_entity_poly.type
_entity_poly.pdbx_seq_one_letter_code
_entity_poly.pdbx_strand_id
1 'polypeptide(L)'
;MNRKREDMAVPPAPARGAPPPRLGRPRAARVEADQLLMTKVGLRFPAELSFAEWERAGHHLSRIMDSSSWCLGDWLMYGKEHYADRYQRAIRAAGLQYQTLRNYAWVARQFPLHRRRPRLSFQHHAEVASLPLDKQDLFLDQAERMKWTTKQLRSRIQDERSGGKDPRPEFALIPRIQVPSNRLVSWRRAADHSGIEFDHWVLTALDRAAELELGELPDE
;
A
#
# COMPACT_ATOMS: atom_id res chain seq x y z
N MET A 1 -71.10 22.82 -61.48
CA MET A 1 -70.78 21.87 -62.57
C MET A 1 -69.42 22.27 -63.15
N ASN A 2 -68.33 21.95 -62.48
CA ASN A 2 -67.41 20.82 -62.72
C ASN A 2 -66.64 20.82 -64.05
N ARG A 3 -65.30 20.73 -63.91
CA ARG A 3 -64.24 20.32 -64.87
C ARG A 3 -63.80 21.40 -65.87
N LYS A 4 -62.52 21.66 -66.11
CA LYS A 4 -61.26 20.93 -65.81
C LYS A 4 -60.10 21.94 -65.90
N ARG A 5 -59.15 21.84 -64.97
CA ARG A 5 -57.80 22.43 -65.11
C ARG A 5 -56.96 21.49 -65.97
N GLU A 6 -56.22 22.02 -66.93
CA GLU A 6 -55.08 21.35 -67.57
C GLU A 6 -53.84 22.20 -67.31
N ASP A 7 -53.05 21.75 -66.32
CA ASP A 7 -51.70 22.18 -66.02
C ASP A 7 -50.72 21.20 -66.69
N MET A 8 -49.81 21.69 -67.54
CA MET A 8 -48.63 20.95 -68.06
C MET A 8 -47.67 22.01 -68.63
N ALA A 9 -46.39 22.14 -68.27
CA ALA A 9 -45.42 21.17 -67.81
C ALA A 9 -44.37 21.82 -66.86
N VAL A 10 -43.90 21.03 -65.88
CA VAL A 10 -42.79 21.32 -64.96
C VAL A 10 -41.48 20.75 -65.58
N PRO A 11 -40.35 21.47 -65.55
CA PRO A 11 -39.07 20.98 -66.09
C PRO A 11 -38.47 19.84 -65.21
N PRO A 12 -37.67 18.92 -65.80
CA PRO A 12 -37.18 17.74 -65.10
C PRO A 12 -36.09 18.05 -64.06
N ALA A 13 -36.14 17.32 -62.94
CA ALA A 13 -35.15 17.38 -61.86
C ALA A 13 -33.80 16.77 -62.29
N PRO A 14 -32.66 17.24 -61.74
CA PRO A 14 -31.35 16.70 -62.08
C PRO A 14 -31.15 15.29 -61.50
N ALA A 15 -30.51 14.43 -62.32
CA ALA A 15 -30.18 13.06 -62.01
C ALA A 15 -29.33 12.93 -60.72
N ARG A 16 -29.74 12.03 -59.82
CA ARG A 16 -28.95 11.63 -58.66
C ARG A 16 -27.68 10.91 -59.13
N GLY A 17 -26.54 11.58 -59.03
CA GLY A 17 -25.23 10.98 -59.21
C GLY A 17 -24.98 9.83 -58.23
N ALA A 18 -24.32 8.78 -58.69
CA ALA A 18 -23.96 7.60 -57.92
C ALA A 18 -23.20 7.95 -56.63
N PRO A 19 -23.40 7.18 -55.53
CA PRO A 19 -22.61 7.39 -54.32
C PRO A 19 -21.11 7.15 -54.64
N PRO A 20 -20.19 7.95 -54.09
CA PRO A 20 -18.77 7.78 -54.32
C PRO A 20 -18.31 6.40 -53.82
N PRO A 21 -17.29 5.80 -54.46
CA PRO A 21 -16.74 4.52 -54.01
C PRO A 21 -16.32 4.65 -52.55
N ARG A 22 -16.71 3.67 -51.72
CA ARG A 22 -16.31 3.59 -50.32
C ARG A 22 -14.79 3.51 -50.27
N LEU A 23 -14.13 4.64 -50.00
CA LEU A 23 -12.73 4.68 -49.61
C LEU A 23 -12.60 3.74 -48.41
N GLY A 24 -11.95 2.59 -48.62
CA GLY A 24 -11.66 1.65 -47.56
C GLY A 24 -10.99 2.40 -46.42
N ARG A 25 -11.50 2.24 -45.20
CA ARG A 25 -10.87 2.80 -44.00
C ARG A 25 -9.37 2.51 -44.06
N PRO A 26 -8.49 3.50 -43.82
CA PRO A 26 -7.06 3.28 -43.87
C PRO A 26 -6.69 2.13 -42.92
N ARG A 27 -5.85 1.21 -43.42
CA ARG A 27 -5.33 0.03 -42.71
C ARG A 27 -4.73 0.36 -41.33
N ALA A 28 -4.34 1.61 -41.09
CA ALA A 28 -3.90 2.13 -39.79
C ALA A 28 -4.99 2.07 -38.70
N ALA A 29 -6.26 2.31 -39.02
CA ALA A 29 -7.36 2.29 -38.04
C ALA A 29 -7.73 0.88 -37.57
N ARG A 30 -7.32 -0.17 -38.30
CA ARG A 30 -7.47 -1.57 -37.85
C ARG A 30 -6.37 -1.98 -36.85
N VAL A 31 -5.22 -1.32 -36.87
CA VAL A 31 -4.10 -1.64 -35.97
C VAL A 31 -4.33 -1.08 -34.56
N GLU A 32 -5.07 0.02 -34.43
CA GLU A 32 -5.46 0.58 -33.12
C GLU A 32 -6.57 -0.22 -32.41
N ALA A 33 -7.42 -0.92 -33.17
CA ALA A 33 -8.54 -1.69 -32.62
C ALA A 33 -8.11 -3.01 -31.95
N ASP A 34 -6.85 -3.42 -32.13
CA ASP A 34 -6.32 -4.72 -31.71
C ASP A 34 -5.24 -4.60 -30.60
N GLN A 35 -5.12 -3.42 -29.99
CA GLN A 35 -4.14 -3.16 -28.94
C GLN A 35 -4.84 -2.89 -27.61
N LEU A 36 -4.20 -3.33 -26.53
CA LEU A 36 -4.58 -2.94 -25.17
C LEU A 36 -4.27 -1.45 -24.98
N LEU A 37 -5.31 -0.64 -24.73
CA LEU A 37 -5.21 0.81 -24.63
C LEU A 37 -5.50 1.28 -23.21
N MET A 38 -4.55 2.00 -22.62
CA MET A 38 -4.76 2.70 -21.35
C MET A 38 -5.44 4.04 -21.60
N THR A 39 -6.55 4.28 -20.90
CA THR A 39 -7.30 5.54 -20.92
C THR A 39 -7.23 6.22 -19.55
N LYS A 40 -7.76 7.44 -19.43
CA LYS A 40 -7.86 8.15 -18.15
C LYS A 40 -8.62 7.37 -17.07
N VAL A 41 -9.58 6.52 -17.45
CA VAL A 41 -10.53 5.88 -16.52
C VAL A 41 -10.46 4.34 -16.54
N GLY A 42 -9.48 3.75 -17.22
CA GLY A 42 -9.33 2.30 -17.27
C GLY A 42 -8.63 1.78 -18.54
N LEU A 43 -8.69 0.47 -18.74
CA LEU A 43 -8.13 -0.22 -19.89
C LEU A 43 -9.24 -0.60 -20.88
N ARG A 44 -8.94 -0.46 -22.17
CA ARG A 44 -9.72 -1.07 -23.25
C ARG A 44 -8.94 -2.26 -23.77
N PHE A 45 -9.58 -3.42 -23.74
CA PHE A 45 -9.02 -4.66 -24.23
C PHE A 45 -9.46 -4.90 -25.69
N PRO A 46 -8.60 -5.49 -26.53
CA PRO A 46 -9.01 -6.00 -27.84
C PRO A 46 -9.98 -7.19 -27.68
N ALA A 47 -10.63 -7.59 -28.78
CA ALA A 47 -11.62 -8.66 -28.75
C ALA A 47 -11.03 -10.02 -28.36
N GLU A 48 -9.78 -10.27 -28.79
CA GLU A 48 -9.00 -11.44 -28.41
C GLU A 48 -7.68 -10.95 -27.79
N LEU A 49 -7.34 -11.46 -26.61
CA LEU A 49 -6.10 -11.14 -25.90
C LEU A 49 -5.54 -12.44 -25.34
N SER A 50 -4.28 -12.74 -25.65
CA SER A 50 -3.64 -13.91 -25.06
C SER A 50 -3.39 -13.70 -23.56
N PHE A 51 -3.35 -14.80 -22.80
CA PHE A 51 -3.01 -14.75 -21.37
C PHE A 51 -1.66 -14.06 -21.13
N ALA A 52 -0.65 -14.35 -21.96
CA ALA A 52 0.68 -13.76 -21.84
C ALA A 52 0.70 -12.24 -22.12
N GLU A 53 -0.18 -11.73 -22.97
CA GLU A 53 -0.35 -10.28 -23.19
C GLU A 53 -1.07 -9.61 -22.03
N TRP A 54 -2.12 -10.26 -21.52
CA TRP A 54 -2.84 -9.82 -20.33
C TRP A 54 -1.92 -9.74 -19.10
N GLU A 55 -1.10 -10.78 -18.87
CA GLU A 55 -0.14 -10.84 -17.78
C GLU A 55 0.93 -9.74 -17.91
N ARG A 56 1.51 -9.56 -19.11
CA ARG A 56 2.47 -8.48 -19.38
C ARG A 56 1.87 -7.09 -19.14
N ALA A 57 0.62 -6.87 -19.52
CA ALA A 57 -0.08 -5.61 -19.26
C ALA A 57 -0.24 -5.37 -17.75
N GLY A 58 -0.61 -6.39 -16.97
CA GLY A 58 -0.66 -6.32 -15.52
C GLY A 58 0.68 -5.92 -14.89
N HIS A 59 1.77 -6.56 -15.33
CA HIS A 59 3.12 -6.19 -14.88
C HIS A 59 3.50 -4.75 -15.25
N HIS A 60 3.16 -4.30 -16.46
CA HIS A 60 3.44 -2.94 -16.91
C HIS A 60 2.70 -1.89 -16.07
N LEU A 61 1.42 -2.12 -15.79
CA LEU A 61 0.60 -1.24 -14.94
C LEU A 61 1.14 -1.17 -13.52
N SER A 62 1.51 -2.31 -12.94
CA SER A 62 2.12 -2.36 -11.62
C SER A 62 3.42 -1.53 -11.57
N ARG A 63 4.27 -1.63 -12.60
CA ARG A 63 5.51 -0.84 -12.72
C ARG A 63 5.24 0.66 -12.87
N ILE A 64 4.24 1.06 -13.66
CA ILE A 64 3.84 2.47 -13.78
C ILE A 64 3.38 3.00 -12.43
N MET A 65 2.49 2.27 -11.75
CA MET A 65 1.96 2.68 -10.45
C MET A 65 3.08 2.84 -9.42
N ASP A 66 4.02 1.89 -9.37
CA ASP A 66 5.14 1.95 -8.44
C ASP A 66 6.09 3.12 -8.76
N SER A 67 6.44 3.28 -10.04
CA SER A 67 7.31 4.36 -10.52
C SER A 67 6.69 5.74 -10.29
N SER A 68 5.36 5.86 -10.38
CA SER A 68 4.65 7.13 -10.22
C SER A 68 4.90 7.77 -8.85
N SER A 69 5.01 6.95 -7.80
CA SER A 69 5.28 7.43 -6.43
C SER A 69 6.67 8.05 -6.32
N TRP A 70 7.67 7.43 -6.96
CA TRP A 70 9.03 8.00 -7.06
C TRP A 70 9.03 9.31 -7.85
N CYS A 71 8.45 9.31 -9.05
CA CYS A 71 8.43 10.50 -9.92
C CYS A 71 7.75 11.69 -9.24
N LEU A 72 6.63 11.46 -8.54
CA LEU A 72 5.92 12.50 -7.80
C LEU A 72 6.74 13.01 -6.61
N GLY A 73 7.45 12.12 -5.91
CA GLY A 73 8.37 12.50 -4.84
C GLY A 73 9.51 13.39 -5.35
N ASP A 74 10.16 12.98 -6.44
CA ASP A 74 11.25 13.73 -7.08
C ASP A 74 10.79 15.09 -7.60
N TRP A 75 9.65 15.12 -8.29
CA TRP A 75 9.03 16.34 -8.78
C TRP A 75 8.74 17.31 -7.63
N LEU A 76 8.24 16.81 -6.50
CA LEU A 76 7.93 17.65 -5.34
C LEU A 76 9.20 18.19 -4.67
N MET A 77 10.24 17.37 -4.53
CA MET A 77 11.54 17.81 -3.98
C MET A 77 12.15 18.91 -4.84
N TYR A 78 12.25 18.66 -6.15
CA TYR A 78 12.76 19.65 -7.11
C TYR A 78 11.95 20.95 -7.05
N GLY A 79 10.62 20.82 -7.05
CA GLY A 79 9.73 21.98 -7.03
C GLY A 79 9.89 22.84 -5.79
N LYS A 80 10.09 22.23 -4.61
CA LYS A 80 10.29 22.96 -3.35
C LYS A 80 11.59 23.77 -3.34
N GLU A 81 12.64 23.27 -3.96
CA GLU A 81 13.95 23.93 -4.01
C GLU A 81 13.99 25.07 -5.05
N HIS A 82 13.29 24.90 -6.18
CA HIS A 82 13.42 25.79 -7.34
C HIS A 82 12.30 26.80 -7.49
N TYR A 83 11.15 26.56 -6.86
CA TYR A 83 9.97 27.40 -7.02
C TYR A 83 9.37 27.74 -5.66
N ALA A 84 9.48 29.01 -5.24
CA ALA A 84 8.85 29.50 -4.01
C ALA A 84 7.31 29.55 -4.14
N ASP A 85 6.74 30.72 -4.39
CA ASP A 85 5.28 30.96 -4.35
C ASP A 85 4.49 30.14 -5.40
N ARG A 86 5.18 29.65 -6.44
CA ARG A 86 4.60 28.85 -7.52
C ARG A 86 4.44 27.37 -7.14
N TYR A 87 5.14 26.87 -6.12
CA TYR A 87 5.09 25.46 -5.70
C TYR A 87 3.71 25.05 -5.21
N GLN A 88 3.08 25.88 -4.38
CA GLN A 88 1.73 25.61 -3.88
C GLN A 88 0.68 25.60 -5.01
N ARG A 89 0.87 26.42 -6.04
CA ARG A 89 0.01 26.42 -7.23
C ARG A 89 0.17 25.12 -8.03
N ALA A 90 1.41 24.65 -8.21
CA ALA A 90 1.69 23.40 -8.91
C ALA A 90 1.12 22.18 -8.20
N ILE A 91 1.22 22.11 -6.86
CA ILE A 91 0.60 21.05 -6.04
C ILE A 91 -0.91 21.00 -6.26
N ARG A 92 -1.59 22.15 -6.20
CA ARG A 92 -3.05 22.21 -6.42
C ARG A 92 -3.43 21.74 -7.81
N ALA A 93 -2.64 22.10 -8.84
CA ALA A 93 -2.88 21.68 -10.21
C ALA A 93 -2.67 20.17 -10.44
N ALA A 94 -1.77 19.53 -9.68
CA ALA A 94 -1.53 18.10 -9.76
C ALA A 94 -2.71 17.24 -9.25
N GLY A 95 -3.64 17.82 -8.50
CA GLY A 95 -4.88 17.16 -8.07
C GLY A 95 -4.71 16.03 -7.05
N LEU A 96 -3.50 15.85 -6.49
CA LEU A 96 -3.21 14.87 -5.45
C LEU A 96 -3.24 15.50 -4.05
N GLN A 97 -3.58 14.69 -3.05
CA GLN A 97 -3.60 15.13 -1.65
C GLN A 97 -2.19 15.51 -1.19
N TYR A 98 -2.06 16.71 -0.61
CA TYR A 98 -0.75 17.25 -0.18
C TYR A 98 0.00 16.30 0.77
N GLN A 99 -0.71 15.67 1.71
CA GLN A 99 -0.10 14.73 2.65
C GLN A 99 0.51 13.51 1.96
N THR A 100 -0.09 13.03 0.88
CA THR A 100 0.45 11.92 0.07
C THR A 100 1.73 12.34 -0.63
N LEU A 101 1.70 13.51 -1.30
CA LEU A 101 2.88 14.06 -1.96
C LEU A 101 4.03 14.28 -0.97
N ARG A 102 3.74 14.82 0.22
CA ARG A 102 4.74 15.02 1.27
C ARG A 102 5.36 13.71 1.73
N ASN A 103 4.57 12.64 1.86
CA ASN A 103 5.10 11.31 2.17
C ASN A 103 6.02 10.80 1.05
N TYR A 104 5.60 10.93 -0.21
CA TYR A 104 6.41 10.52 -1.36
C TYR A 104 7.74 11.26 -1.43
N ALA A 105 7.74 12.58 -1.26
CA ALA A 105 8.95 13.38 -1.22
C ALA A 105 9.86 13.02 -0.05
N TRP A 106 9.29 12.71 1.13
CA TRP A 106 10.09 12.29 2.27
C TRP A 106 10.83 10.98 1.99
N VAL A 107 10.15 9.95 1.44
CA VAL A 107 10.80 8.68 1.06
C VAL A 107 11.82 8.90 -0.05
N ALA A 108 11.47 9.66 -1.10
CA ALA A 108 12.36 9.96 -2.22
C ALA A 108 13.65 10.67 -1.76
N ARG A 109 13.57 11.48 -0.71
CA ARG A 109 14.74 12.13 -0.08
C ARG A 109 15.63 11.14 0.66
N GLN A 110 15.07 10.14 1.33
CA GLN A 110 15.86 9.10 2.03
C GLN A 110 16.59 8.17 1.05
N PHE A 111 16.01 7.97 -0.14
CA PHE A 111 16.55 7.10 -1.18
C PHE A 111 16.84 7.88 -2.46
N PRO A 112 18.01 8.54 -2.56
CA PRO A 112 18.51 9.07 -3.83
C PRO A 112 18.53 7.97 -4.91
N LEU A 113 18.52 8.36 -6.19
CA LEU A 113 18.38 7.44 -7.32
C LEU A 113 19.29 6.19 -7.25
N HIS A 114 20.55 6.34 -6.82
CA HIS A 114 21.51 5.24 -6.71
C HIS A 114 21.22 4.24 -5.58
N ARG A 115 20.42 4.61 -4.57
CA ARG A 115 19.99 3.71 -3.47
C ARG A 115 18.66 3.02 -3.73
N ARG A 116 17.96 3.36 -4.82
CA ARG A 116 16.67 2.76 -5.16
C ARG A 116 16.88 1.40 -5.77
N ARG A 117 16.24 0.37 -5.22
CA ARG A 117 16.37 -1.00 -5.70
C ARG A 117 15.26 -1.31 -6.70
N PRO A 118 15.56 -1.52 -7.99
CA PRO A 118 14.54 -1.68 -9.03
C PRO A 118 13.70 -2.95 -8.88
N ARG A 119 14.16 -3.91 -8.05
CA ARG A 119 13.40 -5.14 -7.73
C ARG A 119 12.43 -4.97 -6.56
N LEU A 120 12.50 -3.85 -5.83
CA LEU A 120 11.64 -3.56 -4.68
C LEU A 120 10.74 -2.37 -4.98
N SER A 121 9.49 -2.48 -4.55
CA SER A 121 8.51 -1.40 -4.73
C SER A 121 8.85 -0.17 -3.88
N PHE A 122 8.29 0.98 -4.25
CA PHE A 122 8.30 2.21 -3.45
C PHE A 122 7.86 1.94 -2.01
N GLN A 123 6.85 1.09 -1.81
CA GLN A 123 6.34 0.78 -0.47
C GLN A 123 7.37 0.03 0.38
N HIS A 124 8.22 -0.85 -0.18
CA HIS A 124 9.30 -1.47 0.60
C HIS A 124 10.24 -0.41 1.18
N HIS A 125 10.61 0.57 0.35
CA HIS A 125 11.44 1.68 0.77
C HIS A 125 10.73 2.56 1.81
N ALA A 126 9.42 2.77 1.68
CA ALA A 126 8.63 3.51 2.65
C ALA A 126 8.61 2.86 4.04
N GLU A 127 8.54 1.52 4.14
CA GLU A 127 8.58 0.82 5.44
C GLU A 127 9.89 1.07 6.21
N VAL A 128 11.01 1.11 5.50
CA VAL A 128 12.35 1.28 6.10
C VAL A 128 12.79 2.74 6.20
N ALA A 129 12.13 3.68 5.53
CA ALA A 129 12.57 5.08 5.40
C ALA A 129 12.82 5.81 6.74
N SER A 130 12.20 5.34 7.83
CA SER A 130 12.38 5.90 9.19
C SER A 130 13.54 5.28 9.97
N LEU A 131 14.14 4.20 9.46
CA LEU A 131 15.24 3.49 10.12
C LEU A 131 16.59 4.19 9.84
N PRO A 132 17.60 3.95 10.69
CA PRO A 132 19.00 4.28 10.38
C PRO A 132 19.46 3.70 9.03
N LEU A 133 20.41 4.38 8.37
CA LEU A 133 20.87 4.06 7.01
C LEU A 133 21.35 2.60 6.86
N ASP A 134 22.12 2.11 7.82
CA ASP A 134 22.62 0.74 7.88
C ASP A 134 21.47 -0.27 7.96
N LYS A 135 20.46 0.00 8.80
CA LYS A 135 19.27 -0.85 8.91
C LYS A 135 18.40 -0.79 7.66
N GLN A 136 18.29 0.36 6.99
CA GLN A 136 17.60 0.47 5.69
C GLN A 136 18.21 -0.49 4.68
N ASP A 137 19.54 -0.43 4.50
CA ASP A 137 20.23 -1.25 3.51
C ASP A 137 20.14 -2.74 3.85
N LEU A 138 20.35 -3.10 5.12
CA LEU A 138 20.20 -4.47 5.62
C LEU A 138 18.82 -5.06 5.27
N PHE A 139 17.75 -4.36 5.64
CA PHE A 139 16.39 -4.87 5.44
C PHE A 139 16.00 -4.92 3.98
N LEU A 140 16.45 -3.96 3.16
CA LEU A 140 16.20 -3.99 1.73
C LEU A 140 17.00 -5.09 1.02
N ASP A 141 18.25 -5.37 1.44
CA ASP A 141 19.05 -6.51 0.95
C ASP A 141 18.35 -7.84 1.22
N GLN A 142 17.86 -8.00 2.44
CA GLN A 142 17.12 -9.20 2.84
C GLN A 142 15.80 -9.31 2.08
N ALA A 143 15.05 -8.22 1.96
CA ALA A 143 13.79 -8.22 1.23
C ALA A 143 13.97 -8.60 -0.24
N GLU A 144 15.01 -8.10 -0.90
CA GLU A 144 15.32 -8.43 -2.29
C GLU A 144 15.78 -9.88 -2.45
N ARG A 145 16.68 -10.35 -1.58
CA ARG A 145 17.23 -11.71 -1.63
C ARG A 145 16.18 -12.77 -1.33
N MET A 146 15.38 -12.54 -0.29
CA MET A 146 14.35 -13.47 0.19
C MET A 146 12.99 -13.25 -0.48
N LYS A 147 12.89 -12.28 -1.40
CA LYS A 147 11.66 -11.88 -2.10
C LYS A 147 10.50 -11.60 -1.13
N TRP A 148 10.78 -10.87 -0.06
CA TRP A 148 9.75 -10.52 0.91
C TRP A 148 8.71 -9.60 0.28
N THR A 149 7.46 -9.81 0.67
CA THR A 149 6.40 -8.82 0.53
C THR A 149 6.59 -7.67 1.51
N THR A 150 5.95 -6.53 1.26
CA THR A 150 5.96 -5.37 2.18
C THR A 150 5.45 -5.74 3.58
N LYS A 151 4.45 -6.63 3.67
CA LYS A 151 3.92 -7.14 4.94
C LYS A 151 4.97 -7.94 5.71
N GLN A 152 5.69 -8.84 5.03
CA GLN A 152 6.76 -9.62 5.65
C GLN A 152 7.91 -8.72 6.10
N LEU A 153 8.31 -7.76 5.27
CA LEU A 153 9.32 -6.75 5.63
C LEU A 153 8.89 -5.97 6.90
N ARG A 154 7.65 -5.49 6.95
CA ARG A 154 7.11 -4.79 8.14
C ARG A 154 7.16 -5.66 9.39
N SER A 155 6.77 -6.94 9.29
CA SER A 155 6.84 -7.89 10.41
C SER A 155 8.28 -8.03 10.90
N ARG A 156 9.25 -8.21 10.00
CA ARG A 156 10.66 -8.36 10.37
C ARG A 156 11.24 -7.11 11.03
N ILE A 157 10.86 -5.92 10.57
CA ILE A 157 11.24 -4.65 11.22
C ILE A 157 10.64 -4.56 12.63
N GLN A 158 9.40 -5.04 12.83
CA GLN A 158 8.76 -5.06 14.14
C GLN A 158 9.40 -6.09 15.08
N ASP A 159 9.78 -7.25 14.56
CA ASP A 159 10.47 -8.29 15.33
C ASP A 159 11.84 -7.79 15.79
N GLU A 160 12.60 -7.12 14.93
CA GLU A 160 13.90 -6.51 15.29
C GLU A 160 13.75 -5.41 16.36
N ARG A 161 12.71 -4.57 16.24
CA ARG A 161 12.40 -3.55 17.26
C ARG A 161 11.98 -4.16 18.59
N SER A 162 11.32 -5.32 18.54
CA SER A 162 10.90 -6.07 19.71
C SER A 162 12.04 -6.89 20.31
N GLY A 163 12.99 -7.37 19.49
CA GLY A 163 14.14 -8.19 19.87
C GLY A 163 15.31 -7.42 20.49
N GLY A 164 15.19 -6.09 20.61
CA GLY A 164 16.04 -5.25 21.47
C GLY A 164 15.39 -4.89 22.82
N LYS A 165 14.19 -5.42 23.09
CA LYS A 165 13.60 -5.50 24.43
C LYS A 165 13.58 -6.98 24.79
N ASP A 166 13.89 -7.31 26.03
CA ASP A 166 13.48 -8.61 26.58
C ASP A 166 12.06 -8.92 26.13
N PRO A 167 11.72 -10.19 25.85
CA PRO A 167 10.35 -10.55 25.57
C PRO A 167 9.54 -10.00 26.74
N ARG A 168 8.68 -9.00 26.48
CA ARG A 168 7.64 -8.66 27.43
C ARG A 168 6.99 -9.99 27.75
N PRO A 169 6.96 -10.45 29.01
CA PRO A 169 6.28 -11.69 29.33
C PRO A 169 4.89 -11.58 28.71
N GLU A 170 4.55 -12.55 27.86
CA GLU A 170 3.18 -12.69 27.40
C GLU A 170 2.35 -12.85 28.66
N PHE A 171 1.69 -11.76 29.09
CA PHE A 171 0.82 -11.81 30.26
C PHE A 171 -0.34 -12.74 29.91
N ALA A 172 -0.23 -14.01 30.31
CA ALA A 172 -1.34 -14.93 30.28
C ALA A 172 -2.41 -14.38 31.23
N LEU A 173 -3.59 -14.07 30.69
CA LEU A 173 -4.72 -13.64 31.51
C LEU A 173 -5.17 -14.83 32.36
N ILE A 174 -4.89 -14.79 33.67
CA ILE A 174 -5.46 -15.73 34.62
C ILE A 174 -6.99 -15.53 34.61
N PRO A 175 -7.80 -16.60 34.58
CA PRO A 175 -9.25 -16.50 34.72
C PRO A 175 -9.65 -15.68 35.96
N ARG A 176 -10.71 -14.89 35.87
CA ARG A 176 -11.14 -13.98 36.96
C ARG A 176 -11.70 -14.80 38.14
N ILE A 177 -10.85 -15.11 39.11
CA ILE A 177 -11.23 -15.84 40.33
C ILE A 177 -11.98 -14.90 41.28
N GLN A 178 -13.16 -15.31 41.75
CA GLN A 178 -13.88 -14.62 42.83
C GLN A 178 -13.33 -15.11 44.18
N VAL A 179 -12.78 -14.19 44.97
CA VAL A 179 -12.21 -14.49 46.28
C VAL A 179 -13.08 -13.89 47.38
N PRO A 180 -13.49 -14.67 48.41
CA PRO A 180 -14.18 -14.13 49.58
C PRO A 180 -13.38 -13.00 50.26
N SER A 181 -14.07 -11.94 50.67
CA SER A 181 -13.43 -10.72 51.22
C SER A 181 -12.56 -10.98 52.45
N ASN A 182 -12.95 -11.93 53.31
CA ASN A 182 -12.17 -12.33 54.48
C ASN A 182 -10.80 -12.92 54.12
N ARG A 183 -10.69 -13.67 53.01
CA ARG A 183 -9.41 -14.20 52.52
C ARG A 183 -8.53 -13.10 51.96
N LEU A 184 -9.10 -12.18 51.19
CA LEU A 184 -8.38 -11.06 50.60
C LEU A 184 -7.80 -10.12 51.68
N VAL A 185 -8.54 -9.89 52.77
CA VAL A 185 -8.05 -9.11 53.93
C VAL A 185 -6.86 -9.80 54.60
N SER A 186 -6.94 -11.11 54.82
CA SER A 186 -5.85 -11.87 55.43
C SER A 186 -4.60 -11.89 54.54
N TRP A 187 -4.74 -12.04 53.23
CA TRP A 187 -3.61 -12.01 52.28
C TRP A 187 -2.94 -10.64 52.21
N ARG A 188 -3.70 -9.55 52.19
CA ARG A 188 -3.14 -8.20 52.25
C ARG A 188 -2.36 -7.97 53.54
N ARG A 189 -2.92 -8.37 54.68
CA ARG A 189 -2.23 -8.30 55.97
C ARG A 189 -0.92 -9.11 55.98
N ALA A 190 -0.89 -10.26 55.33
CA ALA A 190 0.32 -11.08 55.21
C ALA A 190 1.38 -10.45 54.31
N ALA A 191 0.96 -9.83 53.19
CA ALA A 191 1.84 -9.06 52.31
C ALA A 191 2.44 -7.84 53.04
N ASP A 192 1.60 -7.06 53.74
CA ASP A 192 2.02 -5.92 54.56
C ASP A 192 3.01 -6.33 55.64
N HIS A 193 2.75 -7.46 56.32
CA HIS A 193 3.66 -8.00 57.33
C HIS A 193 5.00 -8.46 56.75
N SER A 194 5.00 -8.95 55.51
CA SER A 194 6.20 -9.38 54.78
C SER A 194 6.97 -8.21 54.15
N GLY A 195 6.40 -6.99 54.16
CA GLY A 195 6.99 -5.80 53.56
C GLY A 195 7.03 -5.83 52.02
N ILE A 196 6.18 -6.63 51.38
CA ILE A 196 6.14 -6.82 49.93
C ILE A 196 4.80 -6.33 49.40
N GLU A 197 4.81 -5.71 48.22
CA GLU A 197 3.59 -5.32 47.50
C GLU A 197 2.66 -6.53 47.27
N PHE A 198 1.36 -6.34 47.47
CA PHE A 198 0.36 -7.42 47.45
C PHE A 198 0.44 -8.30 46.20
N ASP A 199 0.55 -7.70 45.01
CA ASP A 199 0.60 -8.44 43.74
C ASP A 199 1.85 -9.33 43.64
N HIS A 200 3.00 -8.82 44.08
CA HIS A 200 4.25 -9.58 44.10
C HIS A 200 4.22 -10.70 45.14
N TRP A 201 3.62 -10.44 46.31
CA TRP A 201 3.41 -11.44 47.34
C TRP A 201 2.52 -12.59 46.84
N VAL A 202 1.44 -12.28 46.11
CA VAL A 202 0.55 -13.29 45.53
C VAL A 202 1.28 -14.16 44.50
N LEU A 203 2.07 -13.55 43.59
CA LEU A 203 2.86 -14.30 42.62
C LEU A 203 3.87 -15.20 43.31
N THR A 204 4.64 -14.67 44.26
CA THR A 204 5.64 -15.46 45.01
C THR A 204 5.00 -16.62 45.78
N ALA A 205 3.80 -16.43 46.34
CA ALA A 205 3.08 -17.48 47.04
C ALA A 205 2.57 -18.58 46.07
N LEU A 206 2.13 -18.20 44.87
CA LEU A 206 1.73 -19.15 43.83
C LEU A 206 2.92 -19.92 43.26
N ASP A 207 4.05 -19.24 43.03
CA ASP A 207 5.29 -19.85 42.54
C ASP A 207 5.81 -20.87 43.55
N ARG A 208 5.91 -20.50 44.83
CA ARG A 208 6.32 -21.44 45.90
C ARG A 208 5.38 -22.63 46.03
N ALA A 209 4.06 -22.41 45.88
CA ALA A 209 3.10 -23.50 45.90
C ALA A 209 3.29 -24.44 44.69
N ALA A 210 3.58 -23.88 43.52
CA ALA A 210 3.90 -24.67 42.34
C ALA A 210 5.20 -25.45 42.50
N GLU A 211 6.28 -24.83 42.98
CA GLU A 211 7.58 -25.46 43.25
C GLU A 211 7.45 -26.64 44.21
N LEU A 212 6.68 -26.47 45.30
CA LEU A 212 6.43 -27.53 46.29
C LEU A 212 5.68 -28.73 45.69
N GLU A 213 4.72 -28.48 44.81
CA GLU A 213 3.91 -29.54 44.17
C GLU A 213 4.63 -30.19 42.98
N LEU A 214 5.49 -29.44 42.28
CA LEU A 214 6.29 -29.92 41.15
C LEU A 214 7.61 -30.57 41.58
N GLY A 215 8.00 -30.42 42.86
CA GLY A 215 9.20 -31.04 43.41
C GLY A 215 10.51 -30.40 42.94
N GLU A 216 10.46 -29.16 42.44
CA GLU A 216 11.64 -28.41 42.03
C GLU A 216 12.24 -27.73 43.28
N LEU A 217 13.27 -28.36 43.84
CA LEU A 217 14.12 -27.73 44.85
C LEU A 217 14.92 -26.59 44.18
N PRO A 218 15.01 -25.39 44.78
CA PRO A 218 15.91 -24.37 44.25
C PRO A 218 17.37 -24.82 44.41
N ASP A 219 18.14 -24.80 43.32
CA ASP A 219 19.60 -24.85 43.37
C ASP A 219 20.10 -23.65 44.20
N GLU A 220 20.96 -23.93 45.19
CA GLU A 220 21.59 -22.98 46.13
C GLU A 220 22.39 -21.84 45.46
#